data_AF-A0A1H7Q0T7-F1
#
_entry.id   AF-A0A1H7Q0T7-F1
#
_cell.length_a   1.000
_cell.length_b   1.000
_cell.length_c   1.000
_cell.angle_alpha   90.00
_cell.angle_beta   90.00
_cell.angle_gamma   90.00
#
_symmetry.space_group_name_H-M   'P 1'
#
loop_
_entity.id
_entity.type
_entity.pdbx_description
1 polymer ?
#
loop_
_entity_poly.entity_id
_entity_poly.type
_entity_poly.pdbx_seq_one_letter_code
_entity_poly.pdbx_strand_id
1 'polypeptide(L)'
;MARTLIVLMAAATALAGCATQQRIDVPLPSMPPMIASAPPPGMAYLYGSAEADALSEQAYNGMLGYVRALLDRTRDARGRLPHQRAAGTLPRWPASASAVLASGSTAAVPQPTSCGALPPAVVLDMDETTVLNLGYEYNDAQTGQAYDAKRWDAWERGGADKVVAVPGAVAAFRQLRAAGVAVVINTNRNAANAADTARALAGAGLGTFEHGTTLWLRGDADGKSGKDGRRQAIAERYCVLAQMGDQLGDFADFFNPPGPAPASGRRLLPSTSRLVARWGAGWFVLPNPVYGTGLGSGWDDTFPADRRWSQTPEGVK
;
A
#
# COMPACT_ATOMS: atom_id res chain seq x y z
N MET A 1 -99.62 19.18 -28.80
CA MET A 1 -99.53 18.39 -30.05
C MET A 1 -98.11 18.48 -30.57
N ALA A 2 -97.53 17.34 -30.92
CA ALA A 2 -96.10 17.05 -30.95
C ALA A 2 -95.24 18.03 -31.78
N ARG A 3 -94.14 18.51 -31.19
CA ARG A 3 -93.04 19.18 -31.89
C ARG A 3 -91.79 18.31 -31.82
N THR A 4 -91.38 17.85 -32.98
CA THR A 4 -90.17 17.08 -33.27
C THR A 4 -88.92 17.88 -32.91
N LEU A 5 -88.09 17.34 -32.01
CA LEU A 5 -86.76 17.87 -31.71
C LEU A 5 -85.73 17.24 -32.65
N ILE A 6 -85.05 18.08 -33.43
CA ILE A 6 -83.82 17.73 -34.16
C ILE A 6 -82.67 17.94 -33.17
N VAL A 7 -81.90 16.89 -32.87
CA VAL A 7 -80.66 16.97 -32.08
C VAL A 7 -79.50 17.19 -33.05
N LEU A 8 -78.90 18.39 -33.02
CA LEU A 8 -77.60 18.65 -33.63
C LEU A 8 -76.49 18.27 -32.63
N MET A 9 -75.57 17.40 -33.04
CA MET A 9 -74.30 17.13 -32.35
C MET A 9 -73.38 18.36 -32.43
N ALA A 10 -72.87 18.80 -31.28
CA ALA A 10 -71.69 19.68 -31.21
C ALA A 10 -70.53 18.86 -30.64
N ALA A 11 -69.53 18.59 -31.47
CA ALA A 11 -68.28 17.97 -31.07
C ALA A 11 -67.37 19.03 -30.43
N ALA A 12 -67.05 18.88 -29.15
CA ALA A 12 -66.05 19.69 -28.47
C ALA A 12 -64.68 19.00 -28.56
N THR A 13 -63.80 19.51 -29.42
CA THR A 13 -62.38 19.13 -29.48
C THR A 13 -61.61 19.86 -28.38
N ALA A 14 -61.13 19.13 -27.36
CA ALA A 14 -60.19 19.65 -26.38
C ALA A 14 -58.77 19.67 -26.97
N LEU A 15 -58.22 20.87 -27.20
CA LEU A 15 -56.82 21.08 -27.57
C LEU A 15 -55.95 20.97 -26.30
N ALA A 16 -55.25 19.84 -26.14
CA ALA A 16 -54.17 19.72 -25.17
C ALA A 16 -52.88 20.30 -25.79
N GLY A 17 -52.52 21.53 -25.40
CA GLY A 17 -51.23 22.12 -25.75
C GLY A 17 -50.09 21.46 -24.96
N CYS A 18 -49.19 20.76 -25.66
CA CYS A 18 -47.91 20.34 -25.08
C CYS A 18 -46.99 21.57 -24.99
N ALA A 19 -46.87 22.16 -23.81
CA ALA A 19 -45.82 23.15 -23.54
C ALA A 19 -44.51 22.40 -23.25
N THR A 20 -43.66 22.26 -24.26
CA THR A 20 -42.29 21.75 -24.09
C THR A 20 -41.44 22.85 -23.46
N GLN A 21 -41.25 22.82 -22.14
CA GLN A 21 -40.29 23.69 -21.46
C GLN A 21 -38.87 23.24 -21.83
N GLN A 22 -38.23 23.96 -22.76
CA GLN A 22 -36.78 23.86 -22.96
C GLN A 22 -36.11 24.37 -21.68
N ARG A 23 -35.56 23.44 -20.88
CA ARG A 23 -34.57 23.80 -19.86
C ARG A 23 -33.31 24.21 -20.60
N ILE A 24 -33.02 25.50 -20.60
CA ILE A 24 -31.69 26.01 -20.92
C ILE A 24 -30.85 25.73 -19.67
N ASP A 25 -30.13 24.61 -19.67
CA ASP A 25 -29.06 24.38 -18.70
C ASP A 25 -27.93 25.35 -19.05
N VAL A 26 -27.92 26.50 -18.38
CA VAL A 26 -26.76 27.39 -18.39
C VAL A 26 -25.64 26.67 -17.65
N PRO A 27 -24.50 26.34 -18.30
CA PRO A 27 -23.37 25.76 -17.59
C PRO A 27 -22.95 26.74 -16.52
N LEU A 28 -22.98 26.31 -15.25
CA LEU A 28 -22.36 27.08 -14.18
C LEU A 28 -20.88 27.28 -14.56
N PRO A 29 -20.33 28.50 -14.45
CA PRO A 29 -18.91 28.72 -14.68
C PRO A 29 -18.15 27.76 -13.77
N SER A 30 -17.29 26.93 -14.36
CA SER A 30 -16.38 26.07 -13.61
C SER A 30 -15.58 26.97 -12.68
N MET A 31 -15.77 26.84 -11.37
CA MET A 31 -14.92 27.53 -10.43
C MET A 31 -13.47 27.16 -10.76
N PRO A 32 -12.55 28.12 -10.90
CA PRO A 32 -11.14 27.80 -11.05
C PRO A 32 -10.75 26.89 -9.87
N PRO A 33 -9.94 25.84 -10.09
CA PRO A 33 -9.54 24.96 -9.01
C PRO A 33 -8.97 25.82 -7.88
N MET A 34 -9.60 25.75 -6.71
CA MET A 34 -9.08 26.44 -5.55
C MET A 34 -7.75 25.78 -5.23
N ILE A 35 -6.65 26.50 -5.46
CA ILE A 35 -5.33 26.07 -4.99
C ILE A 35 -5.47 25.92 -3.47
N ALA A 36 -5.25 24.71 -2.97
CA ALA A 36 -5.32 24.46 -1.54
C ALA A 36 -4.30 25.36 -0.84
N SER A 37 -4.75 26.17 0.12
CA SER A 37 -3.87 27.09 0.86
C SER A 37 -2.83 26.36 1.74
N ALA A 38 -3.04 25.07 1.99
CA ALA A 38 -2.15 24.17 2.71
C ALA A 38 -2.31 22.73 2.18
N PRO A 39 -1.31 21.85 2.36
CA PRO A 39 -1.43 20.44 2.00
C PRO A 39 -2.60 19.76 2.76
N PRO A 40 -3.26 18.75 2.16
CA PRO A 40 -4.24 17.91 2.86
C PRO A 40 -3.67 17.32 4.16
N PRO A 41 -4.47 17.14 5.23
CA PRO A 41 -3.95 16.71 6.53
C PRO A 41 -3.14 15.40 6.50
N GLY A 42 -3.56 14.41 5.71
CA GLY A 42 -2.81 13.15 5.56
C GLY A 42 -1.42 13.36 4.94
N MET A 43 -1.32 14.23 3.93
CA MET A 43 -0.04 14.59 3.30
C MET A 43 0.82 15.43 4.24
N ALA A 44 0.22 16.41 4.93
CA ALA A 44 0.94 17.21 5.93
C ALA A 44 1.50 16.35 7.06
N TYR A 45 0.75 15.34 7.51
CA TYR A 45 1.22 14.36 8.49
C TYR A 45 2.38 13.54 7.92
N LEU A 46 2.17 12.83 6.80
CA LEU A 46 3.17 11.89 6.28
C LEU A 46 4.47 12.57 5.83
N TYR A 47 4.38 13.70 5.13
CA TYR A 47 5.54 14.35 4.52
C TYR A 47 6.11 15.53 5.31
N GLY A 48 5.41 16.00 6.36
CA GLY A 48 5.78 17.23 7.06
C GLY A 48 5.81 17.14 8.59
N SER A 49 5.32 16.06 9.21
CA SER A 49 5.27 15.94 10.67
C SER A 49 6.46 15.19 11.25
N ALA A 50 6.94 15.63 12.41
CA ALA A 50 7.97 14.92 13.15
C ALA A 50 7.47 13.57 13.70
N GLU A 51 6.17 13.41 13.88
CA GLU A 51 5.53 12.16 14.28
C GLU A 51 5.68 11.07 13.21
N ALA A 52 5.48 11.41 11.93
CA ALA A 52 5.69 10.45 10.83
C ALA A 52 7.16 10.04 10.72
N ASP A 53 8.09 10.97 10.90
CA ASP A 53 9.54 10.69 10.97
C ASP A 53 9.86 9.74 12.13
N ALA A 54 9.35 10.02 13.33
CA ALA A 54 9.57 9.19 14.51
C ALA A 54 8.97 7.78 14.36
N LEU A 55 7.80 7.64 13.73
CA LEU A 55 7.20 6.34 13.41
C LEU A 55 8.04 5.56 12.42
N SER A 56 8.61 6.23 11.43
CA SER A 56 9.52 5.62 10.45
C SER A 56 10.79 5.12 11.11
N GLU A 57 11.44 5.95 11.92
CA GLU A 57 12.61 5.57 12.71
C GLU A 57 12.30 4.40 13.65
N GLN A 58 11.14 4.42 14.32
CA GLN A 58 10.72 3.32 15.19
C GLN A 58 10.60 2.00 14.42
N ALA A 59 9.96 2.00 13.24
CA ALA A 59 9.80 0.81 12.42
C ALA A 59 11.15 0.27 11.91
N TYR A 60 12.03 1.13 11.40
CA TYR A 60 13.37 0.75 10.95
C TYR A 60 14.24 0.22 12.08
N ASN A 61 14.24 0.88 13.25
CA ASN A 61 14.98 0.43 14.42
C ASN A 61 14.44 -0.91 14.96
N GLY A 62 13.12 -1.09 14.96
CA GLY A 62 12.47 -2.36 15.29
C GLY A 62 12.91 -3.50 14.36
N MET A 63 12.90 -3.25 13.05
CA MET A 63 13.36 -4.23 12.05
C MET A 63 14.83 -4.58 12.24
N LEU A 64 15.70 -3.58 12.41
CA LEU A 64 17.12 -3.80 12.65
C LEU A 64 17.39 -4.62 13.91
N GLY A 65 16.72 -4.27 15.02
CA GLY A 65 16.84 -4.99 16.29
C GLY A 65 16.41 -6.45 16.15
N TYR A 66 15.26 -6.69 15.51
CA TYR A 66 14.76 -8.02 15.24
C TYR A 66 15.72 -8.84 14.38
N VAL A 67 16.15 -8.30 13.23
CA VAL A 67 17.07 -8.98 12.31
C VAL A 67 18.39 -9.29 13.00
N ARG A 68 18.99 -8.35 13.75
CA ARG A 68 20.23 -8.61 14.52
C ARG A 68 20.07 -9.75 15.50
N ALA A 69 18.99 -9.73 16.28
CA ALA A 69 18.69 -10.82 17.21
C ALA A 69 18.52 -12.18 16.48
N LEU A 70 17.95 -12.19 15.27
CA LEU A 70 17.89 -13.40 14.41
C LEU A 70 19.28 -13.88 14.00
N LEU A 71 20.14 -12.97 13.56
CA LEU A 71 21.48 -13.31 13.13
C LEU A 71 22.30 -13.87 14.29
N ASP A 72 22.30 -13.17 15.43
CA ASP A 72 23.13 -13.49 16.60
C ASP A 72 22.80 -14.87 17.17
N ARG A 73 21.51 -15.18 17.33
CA ARG A 73 21.10 -16.51 17.83
C ARG A 73 21.33 -17.64 16.84
N THR A 74 21.50 -17.33 15.55
CA THR A 74 21.64 -18.33 14.49
C THR A 74 23.11 -18.61 14.17
N ARG A 75 24.03 -17.68 14.42
CA ARG A 75 25.47 -17.87 14.21
C ARG A 75 26.00 -19.07 14.99
N ASP A 76 26.99 -19.77 14.41
CA ASP A 76 27.70 -20.84 15.12
C ASP A 76 28.81 -20.25 16.01
N ALA A 77 29.52 -21.12 16.74
CA ALA A 77 30.65 -20.71 17.59
C ALA A 77 31.79 -20.00 16.83
N ARG A 78 31.83 -20.08 15.50
CA ARG A 78 32.80 -19.36 14.64
C ARG A 78 32.20 -18.10 14.01
N GLY A 79 31.00 -17.70 14.43
CA GLY A 79 30.31 -16.53 13.92
C GLY A 79 29.66 -16.72 12.54
N ARG A 80 29.58 -17.95 12.01
CA ARG A 80 29.08 -18.21 10.65
C ARG A 80 27.57 -18.41 10.63
N LEU A 81 26.91 -17.80 9.65
CA LEU A 81 25.50 -18.02 9.35
C LEU A 81 25.27 -19.34 8.59
N PRO A 82 24.03 -19.86 8.52
CA PRO A 82 23.74 -21.16 7.89
C PRO A 82 24.28 -21.31 6.44
N HIS A 83 24.18 -20.25 5.63
CA HIS A 83 24.65 -20.24 4.24
C HIS A 83 26.18 -20.26 4.09
N GLN A 84 26.92 -19.96 5.17
CA GLN A 84 28.39 -19.89 5.20
C GLN A 84 29.02 -21.19 5.72
N ARG A 85 28.20 -22.19 6.06
CA ARG A 85 28.65 -23.48 6.60
C ARG A 85 28.74 -24.52 5.50
N ALA A 86 29.46 -25.61 5.78
CA ALA A 86 29.46 -26.77 4.91
C ALA A 86 28.05 -27.32 4.72
N ALA A 87 27.74 -27.78 3.50
CA ALA A 87 26.45 -28.38 3.19
C ALA A 87 26.12 -29.53 4.17
N GLY A 88 24.84 -29.65 4.54
CA GLY A 88 24.38 -30.65 5.52
C GLY A 88 24.55 -30.27 7.00
N THR A 89 25.25 -29.17 7.32
CA THR A 89 25.46 -28.75 8.71
C THR A 89 24.21 -28.14 9.35
N LEU A 90 23.90 -28.58 10.58
CA LEU A 90 22.87 -28.02 11.46
C LEU A 90 23.48 -27.10 12.55
N PRO A 91 22.69 -26.21 13.17
CA PRO A 91 21.29 -25.89 12.85
C PRO A 91 21.16 -25.05 11.56
N ARG A 92 20.04 -25.24 10.85
CA ARG A 92 19.58 -24.34 9.78
C ARG A 92 18.96 -23.07 10.39
N TRP A 93 18.47 -22.16 9.54
CA TRP A 93 17.57 -21.11 10.01
C TRP A 93 16.37 -21.74 10.76
N PRO A 94 15.88 -21.11 11.85
CA PRO A 94 14.64 -21.54 12.49
C PRO A 94 13.49 -21.64 11.47
N ALA A 95 12.58 -22.60 11.64
CA ALA A 95 11.45 -22.76 10.73
C ALA A 95 10.55 -21.50 10.66
N SER A 96 10.50 -20.73 11.75
CA SER A 96 9.78 -19.46 11.84
C SER A 96 10.58 -18.24 11.36
N ALA A 97 11.81 -18.41 10.88
CA ALA A 97 12.67 -17.29 10.49
C ALA A 97 12.17 -16.57 9.24
N SER A 98 11.45 -17.25 8.36
CA SER A 98 10.92 -16.61 7.16
C SER A 98 9.72 -15.71 7.48
N ALA A 99 9.83 -14.45 7.08
CA ALA A 99 8.74 -13.50 7.07
C ALA A 99 7.82 -13.69 5.85
N VAL A 100 8.29 -14.35 4.79
CA VAL A 100 7.46 -14.70 3.62
C VAL A 100 6.62 -15.93 3.94
N LEU A 101 5.33 -15.87 3.57
CA LEU A 101 4.42 -16.99 3.72
C LEU A 101 4.48 -17.89 2.48
N ALA A 102 4.33 -19.20 2.66
CA ALA A 102 4.30 -20.17 1.57
C ALA A 102 3.02 -20.06 0.73
N SER A 103 3.09 -20.43 -0.54
CA SER A 103 1.92 -20.48 -1.43
C SER A 103 0.77 -21.30 -0.80
N GLY A 104 -0.44 -20.77 -0.91
CA GLY A 104 -1.63 -21.35 -0.28
C GLY A 104 -1.85 -20.95 1.19
N SER A 105 -0.96 -20.15 1.78
CA SER A 105 -1.19 -19.56 3.10
C SER A 105 -2.43 -18.68 3.12
N THR A 106 -3.13 -18.69 4.24
CA THR A 106 -4.29 -17.82 4.50
C THR A 106 -4.09 -17.08 5.81
N ALA A 107 -4.93 -16.08 6.09
CA ALA A 107 -4.91 -15.41 7.39
C ALA A 107 -5.13 -16.38 8.57
N ALA A 108 -5.94 -17.43 8.37
CA ALA A 108 -6.22 -18.45 9.38
C ALA A 108 -5.09 -19.48 9.52
N VAL A 109 -4.28 -19.68 8.49
CA VAL A 109 -3.17 -20.66 8.48
C VAL A 109 -1.94 -20.04 7.80
N PRO A 110 -1.26 -19.06 8.44
CA PRO A 110 -0.11 -18.39 7.86
C PRO A 110 1.16 -19.24 8.04
N GLN A 111 1.54 -19.99 7.01
CA GLN A 111 2.72 -20.87 7.03
C GLN A 111 3.94 -20.14 6.46
N PRO A 112 5.04 -19.97 7.20
CA PRO A 112 6.29 -19.45 6.64
C PRO A 112 6.83 -20.34 5.52
N THR A 113 7.55 -19.76 4.56
CA THR A 113 8.44 -20.53 3.67
C THR A 113 9.61 -21.13 4.46
N SER A 114 10.21 -22.21 3.95
CA SER A 114 11.42 -22.78 4.55
C SER A 114 12.67 -22.02 4.10
N CYS A 115 13.45 -21.55 5.06
CA CYS A 115 14.70 -20.85 4.78
C CYS A 115 15.89 -21.77 4.44
N GLY A 116 15.84 -23.04 4.85
CA GLY A 116 16.97 -23.97 4.71
C GLY A 116 18.30 -23.35 5.14
N ALA A 117 19.22 -23.21 4.19
CA ALA A 117 20.54 -22.59 4.37
C ALA A 117 20.74 -21.36 3.47
N LEU A 118 19.66 -20.74 3.00
CA LEU A 118 19.74 -19.61 2.08
C LEU A 118 20.39 -18.38 2.77
N PRO A 119 21.05 -17.49 2.00
CA PRO A 119 21.55 -16.22 2.53
C PRO A 119 20.40 -15.36 3.09
N PRO A 120 20.62 -14.57 4.16
CA PRO A 120 19.58 -13.75 4.76
C PRO A 120 19.25 -12.53 3.89
N ALA A 121 17.98 -12.17 3.85
CA ALA A 121 17.51 -10.93 3.24
C ALA A 121 16.42 -10.26 4.08
N VAL A 122 16.16 -8.99 3.78
CA VAL A 122 14.90 -8.31 4.09
C VAL A 122 14.23 -7.89 2.79
N VAL A 123 12.90 -7.86 2.79
CA VAL A 123 12.10 -7.41 1.64
C VAL A 123 11.33 -6.16 2.05
N LEU A 124 11.39 -5.11 1.25
CA LEU A 124 10.66 -3.88 1.50
C LEU A 124 9.83 -3.51 0.28
N ASP A 125 8.66 -2.93 0.50
CA ASP A 125 8.04 -2.08 -0.52
C ASP A 125 8.91 -0.85 -0.83
N MET A 126 8.63 -0.15 -1.94
CA MET A 126 9.34 1.08 -2.30
C MET A 126 8.63 2.36 -1.86
N ASP A 127 7.40 2.57 -2.33
CA ASP A 127 6.71 3.86 -2.33
C ASP A 127 6.09 4.13 -0.96
N GLU A 128 6.44 5.24 -0.33
CA GLU A 128 6.09 5.60 1.06
C GLU A 128 6.68 4.63 2.13
N THR A 129 7.48 3.64 1.70
CA THR A 129 8.15 2.67 2.57
C THR A 129 9.67 2.89 2.63
N THR A 130 10.32 3.03 1.47
CA THR A 130 11.76 3.29 1.35
C THR A 130 12.05 4.67 0.80
N VAL A 131 11.18 5.18 -0.06
CA VAL A 131 11.24 6.54 -0.59
C VAL A 131 9.92 7.25 -0.34
N LEU A 132 9.98 8.56 -0.15
CA LEU A 132 8.84 9.46 -0.16
C LEU A 132 8.72 10.10 -1.55
N ASN A 133 7.55 9.98 -2.18
CA ASN A 133 7.24 10.44 -3.52
C ASN A 133 6.90 11.94 -3.59
N LEU A 134 7.71 12.78 -2.92
CA LEU A 134 7.43 14.22 -2.71
C LEU A 134 7.03 14.97 -3.98
N GLY A 135 7.69 14.73 -5.11
CA GLY A 135 7.37 15.42 -6.37
C GLY A 135 5.97 15.10 -6.91
N TYR A 136 5.59 13.82 -6.90
CA TYR A 136 4.27 13.38 -7.34
C TYR A 136 3.19 13.91 -6.40
N GLU A 137 3.43 13.76 -5.11
CA GLU A 137 2.45 14.08 -4.07
C GLU A 137 2.26 15.59 -3.90
N TYR A 138 3.30 16.39 -4.16
CA TYR A 138 3.15 17.84 -4.32
C TYR A 138 2.21 18.19 -5.49
N ASN A 139 2.38 17.53 -6.65
CA ASN A 139 1.52 17.77 -7.80
C ASN A 139 0.07 17.38 -7.52
N ASP A 140 -0.14 16.22 -6.89
CA ASP A 140 -1.48 15.75 -6.51
C ASP A 140 -2.11 16.67 -5.45
N ALA A 141 -1.34 17.15 -4.45
CA ALA A 141 -1.82 18.11 -3.46
C ALA A 141 -2.29 19.45 -4.07
N GLN A 142 -1.60 19.93 -5.11
CA GLN A 142 -1.93 21.18 -5.78
C GLN A 142 -3.12 21.06 -6.73
N THR A 143 -3.29 19.89 -7.37
CA THR A 143 -4.26 19.71 -8.45
C THR A 143 -5.53 18.98 -8.01
N GLY A 144 -5.49 18.26 -6.89
CA GLY A 144 -6.60 17.44 -6.40
C GLY A 144 -6.99 16.31 -7.37
N GLN A 145 -6.12 15.94 -8.30
CA GLN A 145 -6.42 14.92 -9.29
C GLN A 145 -6.42 13.54 -8.65
N ALA A 146 -7.42 12.72 -8.99
CA ALA A 146 -7.38 11.29 -8.68
C ALA A 146 -6.16 10.62 -9.34
N TYR A 147 -5.78 9.46 -8.80
CA TYR A 147 -4.74 8.62 -9.39
C TYR A 147 -5.05 8.32 -10.86
N ASP A 148 -4.04 8.52 -11.71
CA ASP A 148 -4.06 8.16 -13.13
C ASP A 148 -2.81 7.36 -13.48
N ALA A 149 -3.02 6.19 -14.10
CA ALA A 149 -1.92 5.27 -14.38
C ALA A 149 -0.91 5.83 -15.41
N LYS A 150 -1.34 6.69 -16.35
CA LYS A 150 -0.42 7.31 -17.32
C LYS A 150 0.39 8.42 -16.68
N ARG A 151 -0.23 9.21 -15.79
CA ARG A 151 0.46 10.23 -14.98
C ARG A 151 1.50 9.57 -14.07
N TRP A 152 1.14 8.49 -13.38
CA TRP A 152 2.06 7.72 -12.55
C TRP A 152 3.22 7.11 -13.35
N ASP A 153 2.93 6.55 -14.53
CA ASP A 153 3.96 6.00 -15.41
C ASP A 153 4.92 7.08 -15.96
N ALA A 154 4.43 8.29 -16.22
CA ALA A 154 5.29 9.43 -16.53
C ALA A 154 6.14 9.87 -15.32
N TRP A 155 5.59 9.83 -14.11
CA TRP A 155 6.32 10.06 -12.88
C TRP A 155 7.43 9.03 -12.66
N GLU A 156 7.16 7.74 -12.83
CA GLU A 156 8.18 6.69 -12.68
C GLU A 156 9.39 6.93 -13.58
N ARG A 157 9.16 7.37 -14.83
CA ARG A 157 10.24 7.66 -15.80
C ARG A 157 11.00 8.96 -15.52
N GLY A 158 10.31 9.98 -15.01
CA GLY A 158 10.84 11.36 -14.94
C GLY A 158 11.13 11.89 -13.55
N GLY A 159 10.63 11.24 -12.50
CA GLY A 159 10.60 11.75 -11.12
C GLY A 159 11.74 11.27 -10.22
N ALA A 160 12.74 10.57 -10.77
CA ALA A 160 13.76 9.90 -9.98
C ALA A 160 14.57 10.82 -9.04
N ASP A 161 14.70 12.11 -9.35
CA ASP A 161 15.40 13.11 -8.54
C ASP A 161 14.46 13.93 -7.63
N LYS A 162 13.18 13.56 -7.57
CA LYS A 162 12.14 14.21 -6.77
C LYS A 162 11.61 13.31 -5.65
N VAL A 163 12.35 12.25 -5.33
CA VAL A 163 12.12 11.39 -4.18
C VAL A 163 13.19 11.64 -3.12
N VAL A 164 12.87 11.36 -1.86
CA VAL A 164 13.84 11.30 -0.76
C VAL A 164 13.69 9.97 -0.05
N ALA A 165 14.74 9.49 0.63
CA ALA A 165 14.61 8.29 1.44
C ALA A 165 13.68 8.54 2.64
N VAL A 166 12.86 7.54 2.99
CA VAL A 166 12.10 7.54 4.24
C VAL A 166 13.09 7.62 5.41
N PRO A 167 12.82 8.43 6.47
CA PRO A 167 13.67 8.51 7.65
C PRO A 167 14.02 7.13 8.23
N GLY A 168 15.28 6.95 8.62
CA GLY A 168 15.83 5.66 9.05
C GLY A 168 16.31 4.73 7.93
N ALA A 169 15.77 4.81 6.70
CA ALA A 169 16.03 3.82 5.64
C ALA A 169 17.50 3.73 5.22
N VAL A 170 18.16 4.86 4.96
CA VAL A 170 19.57 4.90 4.53
C VAL A 170 20.48 4.28 5.60
N ALA A 171 20.29 4.66 6.87
CA ALA A 171 21.08 4.14 7.97
C ALA A 171 20.82 2.64 8.20
N ALA A 172 19.57 2.20 8.07
CA ALA A 172 19.21 0.79 8.19
C ALA A 172 19.82 -0.06 7.07
N PHE A 173 19.72 0.39 5.82
CA PHE A 173 20.24 -0.35 4.66
C PHE A 173 21.76 -0.53 4.75
N ARG A 174 22.49 0.51 5.16
CA ARG A 174 23.92 0.43 5.44
C ARG A 174 24.23 -0.63 6.50
N GLN A 175 23.48 -0.64 7.61
CA GLN A 175 23.67 -1.59 8.72
C GLN A 175 23.34 -3.03 8.32
N LEU A 176 22.26 -3.25 7.56
CA LEU A 176 21.87 -4.57 7.05
C LEU A 176 22.93 -5.14 6.11
N ARG A 177 23.38 -4.33 5.13
CA ARG A 177 24.43 -4.73 4.19
C ARG A 177 25.75 -5.04 4.90
N ALA A 178 26.14 -4.22 5.88
CA ALA A 178 27.33 -4.47 6.71
C ALA A 178 27.21 -5.78 7.52
N ALA A 179 25.99 -6.19 7.88
CA ALA A 179 25.73 -7.47 8.55
C ALA A 179 25.64 -8.66 7.58
N GLY A 180 25.84 -8.46 6.27
CA GLY A 180 25.70 -9.50 5.25
C GLY A 180 24.26 -9.88 4.94
N VAL A 181 23.30 -8.99 5.23
CA VAL A 181 21.88 -9.16 4.90
C VAL A 181 21.58 -8.44 3.60
N ALA A 182 21.04 -9.16 2.62
CA ALA A 182 20.59 -8.55 1.38
C ALA A 182 19.36 -7.67 1.63
N VAL A 183 19.31 -6.51 0.97
CA VAL A 183 18.13 -5.64 0.97
C VAL A 183 17.48 -5.80 -0.40
N VAL A 184 16.23 -6.24 -0.40
CA VAL A 184 15.45 -6.49 -1.62
C VAL A 184 14.24 -5.56 -1.65
N ILE A 185 14.05 -4.85 -2.76
CA ILE A 185 12.87 -4.02 -3.01
C ILE A 185 11.88 -4.83 -3.84
N ASN A 186 10.63 -4.94 -3.38
CA ASN A 186 9.51 -5.56 -4.07
C ASN A 186 8.38 -4.54 -4.21
N THR A 187 8.38 -3.83 -5.34
CA THR A 187 7.50 -2.68 -5.60
C THR A 187 6.42 -3.02 -6.63
N ASN A 188 5.33 -2.24 -6.59
CA ASN A 188 4.29 -2.26 -7.61
C ASN A 188 4.52 -1.24 -8.74
N ARG A 189 5.67 -0.55 -8.75
CA ARG A 189 6.16 0.17 -9.93
C ARG A 189 6.29 -0.76 -11.13
N ASN A 190 6.20 -0.20 -12.33
CA ASN A 190 6.19 -0.99 -13.56
C ASN A 190 7.58 -1.56 -13.87
N ALA A 191 7.68 -2.87 -14.16
CA ALA A 191 8.94 -3.50 -14.58
C ALA A 191 9.57 -2.85 -15.82
N ALA A 192 8.76 -2.23 -16.69
CA ALA A 192 9.26 -1.45 -17.82
C ALA A 192 10.13 -0.24 -17.40
N ASN A 193 9.92 0.28 -16.18
CA ASN A 193 10.62 1.43 -15.63
C ASN A 193 11.69 1.01 -14.60
N ALA A 194 12.20 -0.22 -14.68
CA ALA A 194 13.18 -0.78 -13.73
C ALA A 194 14.45 0.07 -13.61
N ALA A 195 14.99 0.55 -14.74
CA ALA A 195 16.18 1.40 -14.75
C ALA A 195 15.94 2.75 -14.06
N ASP A 196 14.75 3.34 -14.25
CA ASP A 196 14.38 4.62 -13.63
C ASP A 196 14.16 4.45 -12.12
N THR A 197 13.53 3.33 -11.74
CA THR A 197 13.33 2.93 -10.35
C THR A 197 14.67 2.73 -9.62
N ALA A 198 15.62 2.04 -10.24
CA ALA A 198 16.96 1.86 -9.68
C ALA A 198 17.71 3.19 -9.54
N ARG A 199 17.57 4.11 -10.50
CA ARG A 199 18.14 5.47 -10.39
C ARG A 199 17.52 6.27 -9.25
N ALA A 200 16.22 6.17 -9.04
CA ALA A 200 15.54 6.85 -7.93
C ALA A 200 16.07 6.36 -6.56
N LEU A 201 16.19 5.03 -6.38
CA LEU A 201 16.77 4.44 -5.17
C LEU A 201 18.22 4.89 -4.94
N ALA A 202 19.04 4.89 -6.00
CA ALA A 202 20.42 5.34 -5.92
C ALA A 202 20.52 6.85 -5.59
N GLY A 203 19.70 7.68 -6.25
CA GLY A 203 19.62 9.13 -6.02
C GLY A 203 19.16 9.49 -4.60
N ALA A 204 18.28 8.69 -4.02
CA ALA A 204 17.85 8.81 -2.62
C ALA A 204 18.93 8.36 -1.60
N GLY A 205 20.10 7.90 -2.06
CA GLY A 205 21.18 7.43 -1.18
C GLY A 205 20.98 6.00 -0.65
N LEU A 206 20.04 5.23 -1.21
CA LEU A 206 19.75 3.86 -0.80
C LEU A 206 20.69 2.83 -1.43
N GLY A 207 21.58 3.25 -2.33
CA GLY A 207 22.56 2.41 -3.01
C GLY A 207 22.04 1.75 -4.29
N THR A 208 22.81 0.81 -4.83
CA THR A 208 22.51 0.14 -6.09
C THR A 208 21.59 -1.06 -5.89
N PHE A 209 20.62 -1.23 -6.78
CA PHE A 209 19.74 -2.39 -6.83
C PHE A 209 19.72 -2.96 -8.25
N GLU A 210 19.72 -4.29 -8.34
CA GLU A 210 19.78 -5.03 -9.59
C GLU A 210 18.41 -5.68 -9.88
N HIS A 211 17.83 -5.34 -11.04
CA HIS A 211 16.54 -5.88 -11.48
C HIS A 211 16.59 -7.40 -11.62
N GLY A 212 15.61 -8.10 -11.05
CA GLY A 212 15.54 -9.56 -11.04
C GLY A 212 16.41 -10.24 -9.97
N THR A 213 17.13 -9.45 -9.16
CA THR A 213 17.97 -9.94 -8.06
C THR A 213 17.61 -9.24 -6.74
N THR A 214 17.86 -7.93 -6.64
CA THR A 214 17.56 -7.11 -5.45
C THR A 214 16.48 -6.06 -5.69
N LEU A 215 16.00 -5.92 -6.93
CA LEU A 215 14.85 -5.10 -7.30
C LEU A 215 13.86 -5.95 -8.09
N TRP A 216 12.64 -6.04 -7.58
CA TRP A 216 11.52 -6.77 -8.15
C TRP A 216 10.34 -5.81 -8.30
N LEU A 217 9.77 -5.75 -9.50
CA LEU A 217 8.74 -4.81 -9.92
C LEU A 217 7.49 -5.54 -10.39
N ARG A 218 6.36 -4.82 -10.48
CA ARG A 218 5.11 -5.36 -10.99
C ARG A 218 5.31 -5.98 -12.37
N GLY A 219 4.95 -7.27 -12.48
CA GLY A 219 5.07 -8.06 -13.71
C GLY A 219 6.30 -8.99 -13.76
N ASP A 220 7.28 -8.84 -12.87
CA ASP A 220 8.51 -9.66 -12.92
C ASP A 220 8.30 -11.15 -12.61
N ALA A 221 7.27 -11.46 -11.83
CA ALA A 221 6.84 -12.82 -11.55
C ALA A 221 5.33 -12.89 -11.76
N ASP A 222 4.85 -14.06 -12.20
CA ASP A 222 3.44 -14.47 -12.37
C ASP A 222 2.50 -13.56 -13.18
N GLY A 223 2.98 -12.42 -13.69
CA GLY A 223 2.23 -11.45 -14.48
C GLY A 223 1.21 -10.63 -13.70
N LYS A 224 1.21 -10.68 -12.36
CA LYS A 224 0.19 -10.03 -11.52
C LYS A 224 0.69 -8.79 -10.78
N SER A 225 -0.27 -7.96 -10.35
CA SER A 225 -0.04 -6.82 -9.46
C SER A 225 0.20 -7.23 -8.01
N GLY A 226 -0.34 -8.38 -7.59
CA GLY A 226 -0.03 -8.97 -6.29
C GLY A 226 1.48 -9.20 -6.13
N LYS A 227 1.95 -9.21 -4.88
CA LYS A 227 3.37 -9.31 -4.55
C LYS A 227 3.79 -10.72 -4.14
N ASP A 228 2.85 -11.65 -3.90
CA ASP A 228 3.18 -13.01 -3.42
C ASP A 228 4.03 -13.77 -4.44
N GLY A 229 3.73 -13.69 -5.75
CA GLY A 229 4.54 -14.33 -6.78
C GLY A 229 6.01 -13.90 -6.73
N ARG A 230 6.25 -12.58 -6.56
CA ARG A 230 7.60 -12.03 -6.39
C ARG A 230 8.21 -12.43 -5.04
N ARG A 231 7.43 -12.42 -3.95
CA ARG A 231 7.91 -12.89 -2.63
C ARG A 231 8.35 -14.36 -2.67
N GLN A 232 7.65 -15.24 -3.40
CA GLN A 232 8.08 -16.63 -3.57
C GLN A 232 9.40 -16.71 -4.36
N ALA A 233 9.51 -16.01 -5.49
CA ALA A 233 10.73 -15.99 -6.28
C ALA A 233 11.94 -15.46 -5.48
N ILE A 234 11.72 -14.47 -4.60
CA ILE A 234 12.74 -13.98 -3.67
C ILE A 234 13.07 -15.05 -2.61
N ALA A 235 12.07 -15.72 -2.03
CA ALA A 235 12.25 -16.73 -0.99
C ALA A 235 12.93 -18.03 -1.48
N GLU A 236 12.94 -18.29 -2.79
CA GLU A 236 13.75 -19.36 -3.40
C GLU A 236 15.26 -19.07 -3.31
N ARG A 237 15.64 -17.79 -3.25
CA ARG A 237 17.04 -17.33 -3.27
C ARG A 237 17.53 -16.88 -1.89
N TYR A 238 16.63 -16.41 -1.04
CA TYR A 238 16.96 -15.83 0.25
C TYR A 238 16.09 -16.37 1.38
N CYS A 239 16.69 -16.47 2.57
CA CYS A 239 15.92 -16.53 3.81
C CYS A 239 15.46 -15.11 4.15
N VAL A 240 14.22 -14.77 3.80
CA VAL A 240 13.65 -13.44 4.07
C VAL A 240 13.31 -13.32 5.54
N LEU A 241 14.15 -12.63 6.30
CA LEU A 241 14.06 -12.47 7.75
C LEU A 241 13.00 -11.46 8.17
N ALA A 242 12.77 -10.42 7.37
CA ALA A 242 11.79 -9.39 7.66
C ALA A 242 11.15 -8.83 6.37
N GLN A 243 9.91 -8.36 6.51
CA GLN A 243 9.18 -7.59 5.51
C GLN A 243 8.79 -6.22 6.07
N MET A 244 8.83 -5.19 5.22
CA MET A 244 8.38 -3.85 5.58
C MET A 244 7.57 -3.22 4.45
N GLY A 245 6.51 -2.49 4.81
CA GLY A 245 5.62 -1.85 3.85
C GLY A 245 4.60 -0.94 4.52
N ASP A 246 3.97 -0.06 3.75
CA ASP A 246 2.91 0.85 4.20
C ASP A 246 1.50 0.28 3.96
N GLN A 247 1.38 -0.75 3.10
CA GLN A 247 0.13 -1.43 2.80
C GLN A 247 0.14 -2.88 3.30
N LEU A 248 -1.03 -3.40 3.73
CA LEU A 248 -1.10 -4.82 4.15
C LEU A 248 -0.73 -5.81 3.02
N GLY A 249 -0.93 -5.41 1.76
CA GLY A 249 -0.54 -6.20 0.58
C GLY A 249 0.97 -6.40 0.44
N ASP A 250 1.79 -5.63 1.16
CA ASP A 250 3.24 -5.77 1.18
C ASP A 250 3.68 -7.00 1.99
N PHE A 251 2.80 -7.50 2.85
CA PHE A 251 3.06 -8.67 3.70
C PHE A 251 2.49 -9.97 3.13
N ALA A 252 1.27 -9.92 2.57
CA ALA A 252 0.60 -11.06 1.92
C ALA A 252 -0.57 -10.60 1.02
N ASP A 253 -0.80 -11.28 -0.12
CA ASP A 253 -1.85 -10.84 -1.06
C ASP A 253 -3.27 -11.15 -0.55
N PHE A 254 -3.44 -12.09 0.39
CA PHE A 254 -4.76 -12.36 0.97
C PHE A 254 -5.34 -11.17 1.74
N PHE A 255 -4.54 -10.16 2.09
CA PHE A 255 -5.04 -8.91 2.63
C PHE A 255 -5.74 -8.04 1.59
N ASN A 256 -5.54 -8.32 0.30
CA ASN A 256 -6.16 -7.63 -0.84
C ASN A 256 -7.01 -8.63 -1.66
N PRO A 257 -8.10 -9.17 -1.09
CA PRO A 257 -8.94 -10.10 -1.84
C PRO A 257 -9.53 -9.42 -3.08
N PRO A 258 -9.81 -10.18 -4.17
CA PRO A 258 -10.43 -9.63 -5.36
C PRO A 258 -11.78 -8.98 -5.07
N GLY A 259 -12.05 -7.82 -5.69
CA GLY A 259 -13.31 -7.08 -5.57
C GLY A 259 -13.24 -5.89 -4.61
N PRO A 260 -14.35 -5.13 -4.46
CA PRO A 260 -14.43 -4.00 -3.53
C PRO A 260 -14.56 -4.54 -2.11
N ALA A 261 -13.46 -5.02 -1.53
CA ALA A 261 -13.42 -5.31 -0.11
C ALA A 261 -13.35 -3.98 0.64
N PRO A 262 -14.36 -3.62 1.47
CA PRO A 262 -14.31 -2.40 2.25
C PRO A 262 -13.06 -2.41 3.14
N ALA A 263 -12.43 -1.25 3.34
CA ALA A 263 -11.32 -1.12 4.29
C ALA A 263 -11.69 -1.68 5.70
N SER A 264 -12.96 -1.64 6.08
CA SER A 264 -13.49 -2.25 7.33
C SER A 264 -13.37 -3.77 7.39
N GLY A 265 -13.58 -4.49 6.27
CA GLY A 265 -13.43 -5.94 6.20
C GLY A 265 -11.99 -6.41 6.44
N ARG A 266 -11.01 -5.53 6.19
CA ARG A 266 -9.58 -5.80 6.41
C ARG A 266 -9.14 -5.53 7.84
N ARG A 267 -9.85 -4.67 8.59
CA ARG A 267 -9.46 -4.21 9.94
C ARG A 267 -9.21 -5.36 10.93
N LEU A 268 -9.96 -6.45 10.82
CA LEU A 268 -9.85 -7.59 11.74
C LEU A 268 -8.79 -8.63 11.33
N LEU A 269 -8.38 -8.65 10.06
CA LEU A 269 -7.45 -9.67 9.53
C LEU A 269 -6.06 -9.60 10.21
N PRO A 270 -5.42 -8.42 10.37
CA PRO A 270 -4.14 -8.29 11.07
C PRO A 270 -4.19 -8.74 12.53
N SER A 271 -5.38 -8.69 13.15
CA SER A 271 -5.60 -8.97 14.57
C SER A 271 -5.93 -10.43 14.88
N THR A 272 -5.89 -11.32 13.89
CA THR A 272 -6.02 -12.76 14.15
C THR A 272 -4.82 -13.25 14.98
N SER A 273 -5.05 -14.18 15.90
CA SER A 273 -4.02 -14.65 16.86
C SER A 273 -2.75 -15.18 16.20
N ARG A 274 -2.83 -15.64 14.94
CA ARG A 274 -1.71 -16.18 14.18
C ARG A 274 -0.92 -15.13 13.39
N LEU A 275 -1.52 -13.98 13.09
CA LEU A 275 -0.86 -12.88 12.37
C LEU A 275 -0.38 -11.78 13.31
N VAL A 276 -1.09 -11.56 14.42
CA VAL A 276 -0.77 -10.47 15.37
C VAL A 276 0.67 -10.55 15.87
N ALA A 277 1.18 -11.76 16.11
CA ALA A 277 2.54 -11.99 16.59
C ALA A 277 3.64 -11.72 15.55
N ARG A 278 3.29 -11.42 14.29
CA ARG A 278 4.27 -11.06 13.24
C ARG A 278 4.56 -9.57 13.20
N TRP A 279 3.60 -8.73 13.59
CA TRP A 279 3.79 -7.28 13.64
C TRP A 279 4.86 -6.92 14.68
N GLY A 280 5.89 -6.20 14.26
CA GLY A 280 7.08 -5.92 15.07
C GLY A 280 8.04 -7.10 15.24
N ALA A 281 7.74 -8.27 14.67
CA ALA A 281 8.50 -9.51 14.83
C ALA A 281 8.62 -10.27 13.50
N GLY A 282 9.10 -9.56 12.47
CA GLY A 282 9.27 -10.06 11.11
C GLY A 282 8.45 -9.27 10.10
N TRP A 283 7.33 -8.67 10.50
CA TRP A 283 6.55 -7.73 9.69
C TRP A 283 6.54 -6.35 10.34
N PHE A 284 6.96 -5.32 9.61
CA PHE A 284 7.05 -3.95 10.11
C PHE A 284 6.24 -3.02 9.21
N VAL A 285 5.21 -2.39 9.76
CA VAL A 285 4.30 -1.54 8.98
C VAL A 285 4.64 -0.06 9.19
N LEU A 286 4.58 0.71 8.11
CA LEU A 286 4.70 2.17 8.11
C LEU A 286 3.32 2.82 7.89
N PRO A 287 3.07 4.02 8.45
CA PRO A 287 1.82 4.70 8.22
C PRO A 287 1.79 5.34 6.83
N ASN A 288 0.71 5.10 6.06
CA ASN A 288 0.41 5.90 4.88
C ASN A 288 -1.07 6.34 4.90
N PRO A 289 -1.35 7.56 5.41
CA PRO A 289 -2.70 8.13 5.40
C PRO A 289 -3.05 8.86 4.10
N VAL A 290 -2.20 8.83 3.07
CA VAL A 290 -2.37 9.60 1.83
C VAL A 290 -3.12 8.80 0.78
N TYR A 291 -2.73 7.54 0.56
CA TYR A 291 -3.35 6.67 -0.42
C TYR A 291 -3.37 5.20 0.00
N GLY A 292 -3.99 4.38 -0.83
CA GLY A 292 -3.86 2.93 -0.78
C GLY A 292 -5.08 2.22 -0.22
N THR A 293 -4.96 0.91 -0.15
CA THR A 293 -6.02 -0.02 0.23
C THR A 293 -6.52 0.16 1.67
N GLY A 294 -5.73 0.82 2.53
CA GLY A 294 -6.10 1.13 3.91
C GLY A 294 -7.16 2.23 4.05
N LEU A 295 -7.42 2.98 2.98
CA LEU A 295 -8.38 4.09 2.94
C LEU A 295 -9.69 3.68 2.23
N GLY A 296 -10.67 4.58 2.23
CA GLY A 296 -11.91 4.42 1.45
C GLY A 296 -13.08 3.73 2.18
N SER A 297 -13.05 3.63 3.51
CA SER A 297 -14.23 3.23 4.29
C SER A 297 -15.31 4.32 4.27
N GLY A 298 -16.59 3.90 4.27
CA GLY A 298 -17.70 4.82 4.42
C GLY A 298 -17.88 5.33 5.85
N TRP A 299 -18.87 6.21 6.05
CA TRP A 299 -19.22 6.73 7.38
C TRP A 299 -19.60 5.63 8.38
N ASP A 300 -20.46 4.69 7.98
CA ASP A 300 -20.91 3.59 8.85
C ASP A 300 -19.78 2.61 9.18
N ASP A 301 -18.88 2.36 8.22
CA ASP A 301 -17.70 1.51 8.39
C ASP A 301 -16.66 2.12 9.35
N THR A 302 -16.48 3.44 9.28
CA THR A 302 -15.46 4.17 10.06
C THR A 302 -15.98 4.53 11.44
N PHE A 303 -17.23 4.99 11.51
CA PHE A 303 -17.90 5.49 12.71
C PHE A 303 -19.23 4.75 12.88
N PRO A 304 -19.23 3.59 13.55
CA PRO A 304 -20.44 2.82 13.82
C PRO A 304 -21.52 3.68 14.47
N ALA A 305 -22.78 3.50 14.05
CA ALA A 305 -23.89 4.35 14.47
C ALA A 305 -24.06 4.43 16.00
N ASP A 306 -23.83 3.33 16.71
CA ASP A 306 -23.89 3.22 18.18
C ASP A 306 -22.77 3.98 18.91
N ARG A 307 -21.79 4.50 18.17
CA ARG A 307 -20.64 5.27 18.70
C ARG A 307 -20.66 6.73 18.30
N ARG A 308 -21.65 7.16 17.52
CA ARG A 308 -21.76 8.55 17.08
C ARG A 308 -22.21 9.42 18.23
N TRP A 309 -21.50 10.52 18.42
CA TRP A 309 -21.87 11.55 19.38
C TRP A 309 -22.56 12.70 18.65
N SER A 310 -23.73 13.13 19.16
CA SER A 310 -24.40 14.35 18.75
C SER A 310 -24.46 15.33 19.93
N GLN A 311 -24.15 16.60 19.67
CA GLN A 311 -24.26 17.66 20.67
C GLN A 311 -25.71 17.87 21.15
N THR A 312 -26.69 17.65 20.26
CA THR A 312 -28.10 17.68 20.61
C THR A 312 -28.51 16.35 21.24
N PRO A 313 -29.10 16.36 22.46
CA PRO A 313 -29.71 15.15 23.01
C PRO A 313 -30.81 14.64 22.08
N GLU A 314 -30.83 13.34 21.80
CA GLU A 314 -31.96 12.71 21.12
C GLU A 314 -33.24 12.99 21.92
N GLY A 315 -34.19 13.74 21.35
CA GLY A 315 -35.52 13.93 21.93
C GLY A 315 -35.97 15.37 22.25
N VAL A 316 -35.20 16.41 21.93
CA VAL A 316 -35.72 17.80 22.01
C VAL A 316 -36.24 18.23 20.63
N LYS A 317 -37.52 17.94 20.37
CA LYS A 317 -38.33 18.66 19.38
C LYS A 317 -38.97 19.87 20.03
#